data_AF-X1LF49-F1
#
_entry.id   AF-X1LF49-F1
#
_cell.length_a   1.000
_cell.length_b   1.000
_cell.length_c   1.000
_cell.angle_alpha   90.00
_cell.angle_beta   90.00
_cell.angle_gamma   90.00
#
_symmetry.space_group_name_H-M   'P 1'
#
loop_
_entity.id
_entity.type
_entity.pdbx_description
1 polymer ?
#
loop_
_entity_poly.entity_id
_entity_poly.type
_entity_poly.pdbx_seq_one_letter_code
_entity_poly.pdbx_strand_id
1 'polypeptide(L)' 'MVARATLLGCETIQIFSGNPRGWKNKPLSLAEAAKFKEEVKKEKINPVFVHMPYLPNIASPRENLYSKSIKSLQE' A
#
# COMPACT_ATOMS: atom_id res chain seq x y z
N MET A 1 -3.84 -4.41 -11.48
CA MET A 1 -4.06 -5.07 -10.18
C MET A 1 -5.55 -5.36 -9.96
N VAL A 2 -6.40 -4.33 -10.05
CA VAL A 2 -7.87 -4.47 -9.99
C VAL A 2 -8.38 -5.50 -10.99
N ALA A 3 -7.99 -5.39 -12.27
CA ALA A 3 -8.40 -6.35 -13.31
C ALA A 3 -8.08 -7.82 -12.96
N ARG A 4 -6.94 -8.08 -12.30
CA ARG A 4 -6.59 -9.45 -11.87
C ARG A 4 -7.51 -9.91 -10.74
N ALA A 5 -7.83 -9.03 -9.79
CA ALA A 5 -8.73 -9.34 -8.70
C ALA A 5 -10.15 -9.62 -9.23
N THR A 6 -10.65 -8.84 -10.18
CA THR A 6 -11.93 -9.10 -10.87
C THR A 6 -11.94 -10.48 -11.54
N LEU A 7 -10.89 -10.81 -12.31
CA LEU A 7 -10.81 -12.12 -12.99
C LEU A 7 -10.84 -13.30 -12.01
N LEU A 8 -10.39 -13.09 -10.77
CA LEU A 8 -10.40 -14.09 -9.71
C LEU A 8 -11.69 -14.05 -8.86
N GLY A 9 -12.66 -13.19 -9.20
CA GLY A 9 -13.90 -13.02 -8.44
C GLY A 9 -13.70 -12.39 -7.06
N CYS A 10 -12.60 -11.66 -6.85
CA CYS A 10 -12.34 -11.00 -5.56
C CYS A 10 -13.20 -9.75 -5.39
N GLU A 11 -13.82 -9.62 -4.23
CA GLU A 11 -14.62 -8.44 -3.86
C GLU A 11 -13.81 -7.44 -3.01
N THR A 12 -12.71 -7.89 -2.39
CA THR A 12 -11.80 -7.08 -1.57
C THR A 12 -10.35 -7.36 -1.94
N ILE A 13 -9.48 -6.37 -1.73
CA ILE A 13 -8.05 -6.48 -2.03
C ILE A 13 -7.20 -5.84 -0.93
N GLN A 14 -6.01 -6.39 -0.72
CA GLN A 14 -4.96 -5.82 0.11
C GLN A 14 -3.68 -5.65 -0.71
N ILE A 15 -3.01 -4.51 -0.57
CA ILE A 15 -1.78 -4.17 -1.31
C ILE A 15 -0.72 -3.53 -0.44
N PHE A 16 0.51 -3.51 -0.96
CA PHE A 16 1.51 -2.54 -0.55
C PHE A 16 1.40 -1.28 -1.42
N SER A 17 1.48 -0.10 -0.80
CA SER A 17 1.54 1.20 -1.49
C SER A 17 2.90 1.49 -2.12
N GLY A 18 3.93 0.71 -1.78
CA GLY A 18 5.30 0.86 -2.26
C GLY A 18 6.07 -0.45 -2.21
N ASN A 19 7.40 -0.39 -2.32
CA ASN A 19 8.25 -1.57 -2.24
C ASN A 19 8.40 -2.02 -0.77
N PRO A 20 7.86 -3.17 -0.36
CA PRO A 20 7.90 -3.56 1.05
C PRO A 20 9.30 -3.93 1.54
N ARG A 21 10.27 -4.08 0.62
CA ARG A 21 11.62 -4.57 0.90
C ARG A 21 12.66 -3.48 1.13
N GLY A 22 12.29 -2.21 0.98
CA GLY A 22 13.22 -1.09 1.10
C GLY A 22 12.58 0.11 1.79
N TRP A 23 13.43 1.00 2.32
CA TRP A 23 13.01 2.23 3.01
C TRP A 23 12.72 3.40 2.08
N LYS A 24 13.07 3.29 0.79
CA LYS A 24 12.85 4.33 -0.21
C LYS A 24 11.61 3.97 -1.02
N ASN A 25 10.53 4.70 -0.79
CA ASN A 25 9.36 4.69 -1.64
C ASN A 25 9.45 5.80 -2.67
N LYS A 26 8.99 5.53 -3.90
CA LYS A 26 8.78 6.57 -4.89
C LYS A 26 7.50 7.32 -4.53
N PRO A 27 7.42 8.65 -4.75
CA PRO A 27 6.17 9.37 -4.63
C PRO A 27 5.08 8.72 -5.49
N LEU A 28 3.85 8.67 -4.96
CA LEU A 28 2.70 8.15 -5.70
C LEU A 28 2.38 9.09 -6.87
N SER A 29 2.29 8.55 -8.08
CA SER A 29 1.81 9.31 -9.23
C SER A 29 0.33 9.59 -9.08
N LEU A 30 -0.06 10.88 -9.14
CA LEU A 30 -1.47 11.27 -9.06
C LEU A 30 -2.28 10.70 -10.22
N ALA A 31 -1.68 10.57 -11.41
CA ALA A 31 -2.32 9.97 -12.57
C ALA A 31 -2.58 8.47 -12.38
N GLU A 32 -1.60 7.73 -11.83
CA GLU A 32 -1.76 6.31 -11.52
C GLU A 32 -2.79 6.09 -10.41
N ALA A 33 -2.78 6.94 -9.38
CA ALA A 33 -3.75 6.90 -8.30
C ALA A 33 -5.19 7.17 -8.79
N ALA A 34 -5.37 8.14 -9.69
CA ALA A 34 -6.68 8.44 -10.28
C ALA A 34 -7.19 7.25 -11.09
N LYS A 35 -6.35 6.67 -11.96
CA LYS A 35 -6.69 5.48 -12.74
C LYS A 35 -7.04 4.29 -11.85
N PHE A 36 -6.26 4.05 -10.78
CA PHE A 36 -6.55 2.98 -9.82
C PHE A 36 -7.93 3.17 -9.16
N LYS A 37 -8.26 4.39 -8.71
CA LYS A 37 -9.57 4.69 -8.12
C LYS A 37 -10.72 4.46 -9.09
N GLU A 38 -10.55 4.85 -10.35
CA GLU A 38 -11.53 4.61 -11.41
C GLU A 38 -11.77 3.11 -11.63
N GLU A 39 -10.70 2.32 -11.76
CA GLU A 39 -10.78 0.87 -11.91
C GLU A 39 -11.48 0.22 -10.70
N VAL A 40 -11.08 0.56 -9.47
CA VAL A 40 -11.70 0.02 -8.24
C VAL A 40 -13.21 0.28 -8.23
N LYS A 41 -13.63 1.51 -8.57
CA LYS A 41 -15.05 1.89 -8.60
C LYS A 41 -15.81 1.12 -9.68
N LYS A 42 -15.24 1.03 -10.89
CA LYS A 42 -15.85 0.33 -12.02
C LYS A 42 -16.09 -1.15 -11.70
N GLU A 43 -15.09 -1.80 -11.10
CA GLU A 43 -15.10 -3.23 -10.79
C GLU A 43 -15.77 -3.56 -9.45
N LYS A 44 -16.29 -2.55 -8.73
CA LYS A 44 -16.98 -2.67 -7.44
C LYS A 44 -16.17 -3.39 -6.35
N ILE A 45 -14.84 -3.26 -6.40
CA ILE A 45 -13.98 -3.81 -5.35
C ILE A 45 -14.07 -2.90 -4.12
N ASN A 46 -14.52 -3.43 -3.00
CA ASN A 46 -14.62 -2.69 -1.74
C ASN A 46 -14.70 -3.66 -0.55
N PRO A 47 -13.91 -3.48 0.53
CA PRO A 47 -12.89 -2.45 0.74
C PRO A 47 -11.54 -2.73 0.05
N VAL A 48 -10.70 -1.69 -0.03
CA VAL A 48 -9.29 -1.77 -0.44
C VAL A 48 -8.42 -1.45 0.78
N PHE A 49 -7.47 -2.33 1.10
CA PHE A 49 -6.56 -2.15 2.23
C PHE A 49 -5.12 -1.93 1.77
N VAL A 50 -4.39 -1.08 2.50
CA VAL A 50 -2.94 -0.95 2.38
C VAL A 50 -2.29 -1.63 3.59
N HIS A 51 -1.38 -2.56 3.32
CA HIS A 51 -0.59 -3.24 4.34
C HIS A 51 0.72 -2.50 4.57
N MET A 52 1.09 -2.31 5.84
CA MET A 52 2.37 -1.73 6.21
C MET A 52 3.51 -2.65 5.71
N PRO A 53 4.60 -2.11 5.16
CA PRO A 53 5.80 -2.88 4.86
C PRO A 53 6.27 -3.68 6.07
N TYR A 54 7.07 -4.72 5.85
CA TYR A 54 7.57 -5.57 6.94
C TYR A 54 8.83 -5.02 7.62
N LEU A 55 9.45 -3.98 7.06
CA LEU A 55 10.64 -3.34 7.63
C LEU A 55 10.35 -2.48 8.88
N PRO A 56 9.27 -1.69 8.93
CA PRO A 56 8.85 -0.98 10.13
C PRO A 56 8.70 -1.88 11.36
N ASN A 57 9.37 -1.48 12.44
CA ASN A 57 9.18 -1.98 13.79
C ASN A 57 8.98 -0.80 14.74
N ILE A 58 7.72 -0.45 14.99
CA ILE A 58 7.32 0.63 15.91
C ILE A 58 7.59 0.33 17.39
N ALA A 59 7.97 -0.91 17.73
CA ALA A 59 8.39 -1.31 19.07
C ALA A 59 9.92 -1.42 19.19
N SER A 60 10.67 -0.98 18.17
CA SER A 60 12.12 -1.11 18.16
C SER A 60 12.78 -0.28 19.27
N PRO A 61 13.67 -0.86 20.10
CA PRO A 61 14.48 -0.08 21.04
C PRO A 61 15.61 0.69 20.35
N ARG A 62 15.90 0.39 19.07
CA ARG A 62 16.87 1.11 18.27
C ARG A 62 16.22 2.35 17.69
N GLU A 63 16.68 3.52 18.12
CA GLU A 63 16.13 4.83 17.75
C GLU A 63 16.03 5.03 16.23
N ASN A 64 17.10 4.75 15.48
CA ASN A 64 17.10 4.87 14.01
C ASN A 64 15.99 4.03 13.34
N LEU A 65 15.82 2.78 13.79
CA LEU A 65 14.79 1.90 13.25
C LEU A 65 13.40 2.39 13.67
N TYR A 66 13.22 2.82 14.92
CA TYR A 66 11.97 3.40 15.40
C TYR A 66 11.57 4.62 14.56
N SER A 67 12.45 5.61 14.39
CA SER A 67 12.18 6.82 13.61
C SER A 67 11.82 6.51 12.15
N LYS A 68 12.53 5.57 11.51
CA LYS A 68 12.19 5.11 10.15
C LYS A 68 10.83 4.41 10.09
N SER A 69 10.48 3.65 11.13
CA SER A 69 9.21 2.93 11.22
C SER A 69 8.04 3.89 11.37
N ILE A 70 8.17 4.91 12.23
CA ILE A 70 7.17 5.97 12.38
C ILE A 70 7.01 6.73 11.06
N LYS A 71 8.11 7.08 10.40
CA LYS A 71 8.04 7.74 9.09
C LYS A 71 7.29 6.90 8.06
N SER A 72 7.56 5.60 7.99
CA SER A 72 6.87 4.69 7.07
C SER A 72 5.38 4.50 7.39
N LEU A 73 4.95 4.74 8.64
CA LEU A 73 3.55 4.65 9.04
C LEU A 73 2.75 5.92 8.69
N GLN A 74 3.42 7.07 8.59
CA GLN A 74 2.82 8.37 8.26
C GLN A 74 2.70 8.62 6.75
N GLU A 75 3.38 7.81 5.93
CA GLU A 75 3.26 7.80 4.47
C GLU A 75 1.90 7.25 4.01
#